data_AF-A0A4V3CJZ0-F1
#
_entry.id   AF-A0A4V3CJZ0-F1
#
_cell.length_a   1.000
_cell.length_b   1.000
_cell.length_c   1.000
_cell.angle_alpha   90.00
_cell.angle_beta   90.00
_cell.angle_gamma   90.00
#
_symmetry.space_group_name_H-M   'P 1'
#
loop_
_entity.id
_entity.type
_entity.pdbx_description
1 polymer ?
#
loop_
_entity_poly.entity_id
_entity_poly.type
_entity_poly.pdbx_seq_one_letter_code
_entity_poly.pdbx_strand_id
1 'polypeptide(L)' 'MAAATLGRQEDPDVKIMIMLAASCALLGCSSTEVSRVPIEATVGQQLMDLHKAYQSGALSERDYQKQKRLLIESVQ' A
#
# COMPACT_ATOMS: atom_id res chain seq x y z
N MET A 1 19.70 -35.46 -20.19
CA MET A 1 19.41 -34.32 -21.09
C MET A 1 18.23 -34.70 -21.96
N ALA A 2 17.01 -34.43 -21.50
CA ALA A 2 15.79 -34.74 -22.25
C ALA A 2 15.34 -33.47 -22.97
N ALA A 3 15.59 -33.39 -24.27
CA ALA A 3 14.98 -32.42 -25.16
C ALA A 3 13.84 -33.13 -25.90
N ALA A 4 12.62 -33.02 -25.37
CA ALA A 4 11.41 -33.43 -26.06
C ALA A 4 10.84 -32.19 -26.76
N THR A 5 11.10 -32.07 -28.05
CA THR A 5 10.41 -31.19 -28.97
C THR A 5 8.95 -31.65 -29.08
N LEU A 6 8.06 -31.10 -28.24
CA LEU A 6 6.63 -31.30 -28.41
C LEU A 6 6.12 -30.36 -29.50
N GLY A 7 5.52 -30.97 -30.52
CA GLY A 7 4.86 -30.30 -31.63
C GLY A 7 3.83 -29.29 -31.14
N ARG A 8 3.93 -28.10 -31.72
CA ARG A 8 2.99 -27.00 -31.58
C ARG A 8 1.78 -27.28 -32.49
N GLN A 9 0.72 -27.83 -31.92
CA GLN A 9 -0.62 -27.87 -32.50
C GLN A 9 -1.36 -26.64 -31.96
N GLU A 10 -1.57 -25.62 -32.80
CA GLU A 10 -2.31 -24.40 -32.41
C GLU A 10 -3.80 -24.58 -32.71
N ASP A 11 -4.53 -25.20 -31.79
CA ASP A 11 -5.99 -25.16 -31.78
C ASP A 11 -6.45 -23.74 -31.36
N PRO A 12 -7.32 -23.06 -32.15
CA PRO A 12 -7.75 -21.68 -31.85
C PRO A 12 -8.51 -21.58 -30.52
N ASP A 13 -9.09 -22.69 -30.06
CA ASP A 13 -9.80 -22.79 -28.78
C ASP A 13 -8.85 -22.69 -27.57
N VAL A 14 -7.68 -23.33 -27.65
CA VAL A 14 -6.66 -23.31 -26.57
C VAL A 14 -6.08 -21.91 -26.40
N LYS A 15 -5.96 -21.16 -27.50
CA LYS A 15 -5.41 -19.81 -27.51
C LYS A 15 -6.37 -18.82 -26.85
N ILE A 16 -7.68 -18.98 -27.09
CA ILE A 16 -8.75 -18.22 -26.42
C ILE A 16 -8.79 -18.57 -24.93
N MET A 17 -8.69 -19.85 -24.58
CA MET A 17 -8.72 -20.32 -23.18
C MET A 17 -7.51 -19.82 -22.36
N ILE A 18 -6.31 -19.81 -22.95
CA ILE A 18 -5.09 -19.27 -22.30
C ILE A 18 -5.17 -17.74 -22.15
N MET A 19 -5.69 -17.01 -23.15
CA MET A 19 -5.90 -15.56 -23.05
C MET A 19 -6.96 -15.19 -21.99
N LEU A 20 -8.03 -15.98 -21.89
CA LEU A 20 -9.09 -15.77 -20.89
C LEU A 20 -8.59 -16.09 -19.48
N ALA A 21 -7.80 -17.14 -19.31
CA ALA A 21 -7.18 -17.49 -18.02
C ALA A 21 -6.16 -16.42 -17.57
N ALA A 22 -5.38 -15.85 -18.50
CA ALA A 22 -4.43 -14.78 -18.21
C ALA A 22 -5.10 -13.46 -17.80
N SER A 23 -6.28 -13.14 -18.36
CA SER A 23 -7.03 -11.94 -17.99
C SER A 23 -7.76 -12.07 -16.65
N CYS A 24 -8.21 -13.27 -16.26
CA CYS A 24 -8.74 -13.53 -14.91
C CYS A 24 -7.66 -13.42 -13.81
N ALA A 25 -6.39 -13.70 -14.12
CA ALA A 25 -5.29 -13.56 -13.16
C ALA A 25 -5.03 -12.09 -12.73
N LEU A 26 -5.45 -11.11 -13.54
CA LEU A 26 -5.35 -9.68 -13.20
C LEU A 26 -6.58 -9.13 -12.46
N LEU A 27 -7.74 -9.76 -12.63
CA LEU A 27 -8.96 -9.45 -11.86
C LEU A 27 -8.93 -10.04 -10.45
N GLY A 28 -8.05 -11.04 -10.23
CA GLY A 28 -7.66 -11.54 -8.92
C GLY A 28 -6.57 -10.70 -8.24
N CYS A 29 -6.65 -9.36 -8.29
CA CYS A 29 -6.03 -8.55 -7.25
C CYS A 29 -6.89 -8.75 -6.00
N SER A 30 -6.66 -9.91 -5.38
CA SER A 30 -7.21 -10.32 -4.11
C SER A 30 -7.16 -9.11 -3.19
N SER A 31 -8.31 -8.80 -2.61
CA SER A 31 -8.45 -7.91 -1.48
C SER A 31 -7.61 -8.47 -0.35
N THR A 32 -6.31 -8.25 -0.45
CA THR A 32 -5.42 -8.22 0.69
C THR A 32 -5.98 -7.06 1.50
N GLU A 33 -6.85 -7.42 2.44
CA GLU A 33 -6.80 -6.87 3.77
C GLU A 33 -5.30 -6.87 4.12
N VAL A 34 -4.62 -5.78 3.72
CA VAL A 34 -3.42 -5.38 4.41
C VAL A 34 -3.98 -5.12 5.78
N SER A 35 -3.90 -6.13 6.64
CA SER A 35 -3.81 -5.93 8.07
C SER A 35 -2.59 -5.03 8.21
N ARG A 36 -2.84 -3.73 8.02
CA ARG A 36 -1.95 -2.67 8.39
C ARG A 36 -1.96 -2.86 9.88
N VAL A 37 -1.03 -3.68 10.38
CA VAL A 37 -0.62 -3.61 11.76
C VAL A 37 -0.54 -2.10 12.00
N PRO A 38 -1.44 -1.53 12.81
CA PRO A 38 -1.34 -0.12 13.08
C PRO A 38 0.02 -0.03 13.74
N ILE A 39 1.01 0.45 12.98
CA ILE A 39 2.22 0.96 13.57
C ILE A 39 1.64 2.16 14.30
N GLU A 40 1.24 1.94 15.55
CA GLU A 40 0.76 2.97 16.44
C GLU A 40 1.90 3.97 16.45
N ALA A 41 1.72 5.03 15.66
CA ALA A 41 2.72 6.04 15.52
C ALA A 41 2.97 6.53 16.94
N THR A 42 4.19 6.34 17.42
CA THR A 42 4.53 6.76 18.77
C THR A 42 4.25 8.25 18.87
N VAL A 43 3.88 8.74 20.05
CA VAL A 43 3.60 10.17 20.21
C VAL A 43 4.82 11.02 19.83
N GLY A 44 6.04 10.49 20.00
CA GLY A 44 7.25 11.08 19.45
C GLY A 44 7.23 11.25 17.93
N GLN A 45 6.86 10.21 17.17
CA GLN A 45 6.74 10.30 15.71
C GLN A 45 5.65 11.28 15.27
N GLN A 46 4.50 11.29 15.93
CA GLN A 46 3.43 12.22 15.61
C GLN A 46 3.85 13.68 15.87
N LEU A 47 4.60 13.93 16.96
CA LEU A 47 5.18 15.25 17.24
C LEU A 47 6.23 15.67 16.20
N MET A 48 7.06 14.73 15.73
CA MET A 48 8.04 15.01 14.68
C MET A 48 7.37 15.36 13.36
N ASP A 49 6.32 14.63 12.97
CA ASP A 49 5.60 14.90 11.73
C ASP A 49 4.80 16.21 11.80
N LEU A 50 4.22 16.50 12.97
CA LEU A 50 3.61 17.80 13.25
C LEU A 50 4.61 18.96 13.11
N HIS A 51 5.84 18.79 13.61
CA HIS A 51 6.90 19.80 13.47
C HIS A 51 7.34 19.98 12.02
N LYS A 52 7.46 18.89 11.24
CA LYS A 52 7.76 18.97 9.79
C LYS A 52 6.68 19.74 9.04
N ALA A 53 5.40 19.49 9.34
CA ALA A 53 4.29 20.21 8.71
C ALA A 53 4.37 21.73 8.96
N TYR A 54 4.68 22.13 10.21
CA TYR A 54 4.93 23.53 10.53
C TYR A 54 6.13 24.12 9.77
N GLN A 55 7.28 23.44 9.77
CA GLN A 55 8.48 23.89 9.05
C GLN A 55 8.28 24.01 7.53
N SER A 56 7.43 23.15 6.96
CA SER A 56 7.06 23.21 5.54
C SER A 56 6.05 24.33 5.22
N GLY A 57 5.57 25.06 6.22
CA GLY A 57 4.54 26.09 6.07
C GLY A 57 3.13 25.53 5.85
N ALA A 58 2.94 24.21 5.91
CA ALA A 58 1.63 23.56 5.80
C ALA A 58 0.74 23.82 7.03
N LEU A 59 1.33 24.28 8.13
CA LEU A 59 0.61 24.56 9.38
C LEU A 59 1.00 25.94 9.94
N SER A 60 0.01 26.69 10.43
CA SER A 60 0.28 27.96 11.12
C SER A 60 0.88 27.71 12.50
N GLU A 61 1.63 28.67 13.05
CA GLU A 61 2.18 28.60 14.42
C GLU A 61 1.09 28.28 15.46
N ARG A 62 -0.08 28.90 15.32
CA ARG A 62 -1.21 28.69 16.25
C ARG A 62 -1.69 27.26 16.23
N ASP A 63 -1.84 26.68 15.05
CA ASP A 63 -2.32 25.31 14.88
C ASP A 63 -1.25 24.30 15.32
N TYR A 64 0.02 24.59 15.08
CA TYR A 64 1.15 23.80 15.56
C TYR A 64 1.15 23.70 17.08
N GLN A 65 1.07 24.83 17.79
CA GLN A 65 1.07 24.84 19.26
C GLN A 65 -0.17 24.16 19.84
N LYS A 66 -1.34 24.35 19.21
CA LYS A 66 -2.59 23.69 19.63
C LYS A 66 -2.47 22.17 19.51
N GLN A 67 -2.03 21.67 18.36
CA GLN A 67 -1.91 20.23 18.11
C GLN A 67 -0.81 19.59 18.96
N LYS A 68 0.31 20.30 19.16
CA LYS A 68 1.40 19.84 20.03
C LYS A 68 0.92 19.63 21.46
N ARG A 69 0.12 20.56 21.99
CA ARG A 69 -0.46 20.44 23.33
C ARG A 69 -1.37 19.22 23.42
N LEU A 70 -2.29 19.06 22.48
CA LEU A 70 -3.23 17.92 22.46
C LEU A 70 -2.50 16.56 22.41
N LEU A 71 -1.43 16.46 21.62
CA LEU A 71 -0.61 15.24 21.56
C LEU A 71 0.09 14.94 22.89
N ILE A 72 0.62 15.96 23.59
CA ILE A 72 1.27 15.79 24.89
C ILE A 72 0.24 15.43 25.97
N GLU A 73 -0.94 16.05 25.94
CA GLU A 73 -2.03 15.73 26.88
C GLU A 73 -2.58 14.32 26.66
N SER A 74 -2.51 13.78 25.44
CA SER A 74 -3.00 12.42 25.14
C SER A 74 -2.18 11.28 25.77
N VAL A 75 -0.98 11.58 26.28
CA VAL A 75 -0.08 10.58 26.90
C VAL A 75 0.06 10.72 28.41
N GLN A 76 -0.62 11.70 29.00
CA GLN A 76 -0.52 12.05 30.41
C GLN A 76 -1.76 11.57 31.16
#